data_AF-K0VV24-F1
#
_entry.id   AF-K0VV24-F1
#
_cell.length_a   1.000
_cell.length_b   1.000
_cell.length_c   1.000
_cell.angle_alpha   90.00
_cell.angle_beta   90.00
_cell.angle_gamma   90.00
#
_symmetry.space_group_name_H-M   'P 1'
#
loop_
_entity.id
_entity.type
_entity.pdbx_description
1 polymer ?
#
loop_
_entity_poly.entity_id
_entity_poly.type
_entity_poly.pdbx_seq_one_letter_code
_entity_poly.pdbx_strand_id
1 'polypeptide(L)' 'LVSTDGPSVWIVDVPAKKVSLRHVKIDGDVVEGGTVRITEGLTPGERVVVAGVHKLEDGQAIRIDQEISQ' A
#
# COMPACT_ATOMS: atom_id res chain seq x y z
N LEU A 1 -7.45 -0.95 -21.75
CA LEU A 1 -7.83 -1.64 -20.51
C LEU A 1 -6.53 -1.81 -19.74
N VAL A 2 -6.31 -1.03 -18.67
CA VAL A 2 -5.12 -1.24 -17.84
C VAL A 2 -5.37 -2.53 -17.08
N SER A 3 -4.52 -3.53 -17.27
CA SER A 3 -4.59 -4.74 -16.45
C SER A 3 -4.26 -4.34 -15.02
N THR A 4 -5.18 -4.54 -14.08
CA THR A 4 -4.98 -4.31 -12.63
C THR A 4 -3.97 -5.29 -12.00
N ASP A 5 -3.23 -6.05 -12.81
CA ASP A 5 -2.41 -7.20 -12.42
C ASP A 5 -0.94 -6.81 -12.18
N GLY A 6 -0.74 -5.73 -11.42
CA GLY A 6 0.58 -5.15 -11.17
C GLY A 6 0.83 -4.84 -9.70
N PRO A 7 2.10 -4.65 -9.29
CA PRO A 7 2.47 -4.30 -7.93
C PRO A 7 1.61 -3.14 -7.42
N SER A 8 1.01 -3.35 -6.25
CA SER A 8 0.07 -2.40 -5.65
C SER A 8 0.24 -2.36 -4.15
N VAL A 9 -0.04 -1.20 -3.57
CA VAL A 9 -0.04 -0.98 -2.13
C VAL A 9 -1.37 -0.37 -1.70
N TRP A 10 -1.75 -0.64 -0.46
CA TRP A 10 -2.89 0.03 0.17
C TRP A 10 -2.41 1.34 0.80
N ILE A 11 -2.94 2.46 0.33
CA ILE A 11 -2.68 3.78 0.88
C ILE A 11 -3.67 4.05 2.00
N VAL A 12 -3.17 4.50 3.16
CA VAL A 12 -4.01 4.94 4.26
C VAL A 12 -4.32 6.43 4.11
N ASP A 13 -5.60 6.75 3.91
CA ASP A 13 -6.12 8.11 4.08
C ASP A 13 -6.40 8.33 5.58
N VAL A 14 -5.50 9.03 6.25
CA VAL A 14 -5.60 9.30 7.69
C VAL A 14 -6.80 10.18 8.03
N PRO A 15 -7.05 11.33 7.34
CA PRO A 15 -8.26 12.12 7.55
C PRO A 15 -9.57 11.33 7.39
N ALA A 16 -9.69 10.55 6.31
CA ALA A 16 -10.92 9.80 6.01
C ALA A 16 -11.01 8.46 6.77
N LYS A 17 -9.91 7.99 7.37
CA LYS A 17 -9.77 6.65 7.97
C LYS A 17 -10.19 5.54 7.00
N LYS A 18 -9.69 5.62 5.78
CA LYS A 18 -9.98 4.66 4.72
C LYS A 18 -8.71 4.17 4.05
N VAL A 19 -8.82 3.06 3.33
CA VAL A 19 -7.77 2.59 2.44
C VAL A 19 -8.18 2.70 0.98
N SER A 20 -7.20 2.86 0.10
CA SER A 20 -7.39 2.79 -1.35
C SER A 20 -6.25 1.99 -1.98
N LEU A 21 -6.56 1.23 -3.03
CA LEU A 21 -5.54 0.45 -3.74
C LEU A 21 -4.83 1.37 -4.74
N ARG A 22 -3.50 1.40 -4.67
CA ARG A 22 -2.69 2.19 -5.60
C ARG A 22 -1.64 1.33 -6.29
N HIS A 23 -1.62 1.41 -7.61
CA HIS A 23 -0.54 0.84 -8.43
C HIS A 23 0.77 1.59 -8.21
N VAL A 24 1.85 0.84 -8.11
CA VAL A 24 3.21 1.35 -7.97
C VAL A 24 4.13 0.67 -8.98
N LYS A 25 5.24 1.32 -9.30
CA LYS A 25 6.35 0.66 -9.98
C LYS A 25 7.39 0.26 -8.96
N ILE A 26 7.92 -0.94 -9.13
CA ILE A 26 9.00 -1.48 -8.29
C ILE A 26 10.24 -1.72 -9.12
N ASP A 27 11.39 -1.73 -8.47
CA ASP A 27 12.65 -2.19 -9.03
C ASP A 27 12.98 -3.58 -8.46
N GLY A 28 13.27 -4.54 -9.35
CA GLY A 28 13.52 -5.94 -8.99
C GLY A 28 12.27 -6.78 -8.72
N ASP A 29 12.49 -7.97 -8.15
CA ASP A 29 11.45 -8.95 -7.83
C ASP A 29 10.93 -8.80 -6.39
N VAL A 30 9.67 -9.21 -6.18
CA VAL A 30 9.09 -9.27 -4.84
C VAL A 30 9.54 -10.56 -4.15
N VAL A 31 10.22 -10.41 -3.02
CA VAL A 31 10.64 -11.55 -2.17
C VAL A 31 9.80 -11.55 -0.89
N GLU A 32 9.19 -12.69 -0.55
CA GLU A 32 8.45 -12.83 0.70
C GLU A 32 9.34 -12.55 1.92
N GLY A 33 8.87 -11.70 2.83
CA GLY A 33 9.62 -11.25 4.00
C GLY A 33 10.80 -10.31 3.69
N GLY A 34 10.99 -9.93 2.43
CA GLY A 34 12.01 -9.01 1.98
C GLY A 34 11.59 -7.54 2.00
N THR A 35 12.44 -6.70 1.43
CA THR A 35 12.13 -5.29 1.15
C THR A 35 12.02 -5.08 -0.35
N VAL A 36 11.14 -4.16 -0.77
CA VAL A 36 10.92 -3.83 -2.18
C VAL A 36 11.16 -2.35 -2.38
N ARG A 37 11.92 -2.00 -3.43
CA ARG A 37 12.17 -0.60 -3.79
C ARG A 37 11.06 -0.10 -4.71
N ILE A 38 10.34 0.93 -4.28
CA ILE A 38 9.32 1.62 -5.10
C ILE A 38 9.99 2.76 -5.87
N THR A 39 9.77 2.81 -7.18
CA THR A 39 10.36 3.81 -8.08
C THR A 39 9.34 4.88 -8.48
N GLU A 40 8.05 4.54 -8.55
CA GLU A 40 6.96 5.48 -8.86
C GLU A 40 5.66 5.08 -8.15
N GLY A 41 4.76 6.04 -7.97
CA GLY A 41 3.40 5.81 -7.43
C GLY A 41 3.23 6.10 -5.94
N LEU A 42 4.30 6.50 -5.25
CA LEU A 42 4.28 6.98 -3.87
C LEU A 42 5.04 8.29 -3.70
N THR A 43 4.61 9.07 -2.72
CA THR A 43 5.24 10.31 -2.27
C THR A 43 5.79 10.13 -0.85
N PRO A 44 6.93 10.75 -0.49
CA PRO A 44 7.40 10.73 0.89
C PRO A 44 6.33 11.19 1.89
N GLY A 45 6.19 10.46 3.00
CA GLY A 45 5.21 10.75 4.05
C GLY A 45 3.86 10.04 3.86
N GLU A 46 3.61 9.38 2.73
CA GLU A 46 2.44 8.53 2.58
C GLU A 46 2.54 7.26 3.44
N ARG A 47 1.42 6.89 4.07
CA ARG A 47 1.32 5.69 4.90
C ARG A 47 0.76 4.53 4.09
N VAL A 48 1.41 3.37 4.18
CA VAL A 48 1.00 2.14 3.50
C VAL A 48 0.67 1.04 4.49
N VAL A 49 -0.26 0.15 4.13
CA VAL A 49 -0.54 -1.06 4.91
C VAL A 49 0.47 -2.14 4.56
N VAL A 50 1.13 -2.71 5.58
CA VAL A 50 2.14 -3.76 5.42
C VAL A 50 1.68 -5.15 5.92
N ALA A 51 0.58 -5.22 6.66
CA ALA A 51 0.05 -6.46 7.22
C ALA A 51 -1.46 -6.56 7.02
N GLY A 52 -1.95 -7.77 6.73
CA GLY A 52 -3.39 -8.02 6.50
C GLY A 52 -3.92 -7.51 5.16
N VAL A 53 -3.04 -7.17 4.21
CA VAL A 53 -3.36 -6.56 2.92
C VAL A 53 -4.35 -7.35 2.06
N HIS A 54 -4.42 -8.68 2.24
CA HIS A 54 -5.35 -9.56 1.51
C HIS A 54 -6.80 -9.51 2.02
N LYS A 55 -7.08 -8.74 3.08
CA LYS A 55 -8.42 -8.61 3.69
C LYS A 55 -9.06 -7.25 3.46
N LEU A 56 -8.44 -6.41 2.64
CA LEU A 56 -8.87 -5.04 2.39
C LEU A 56 -9.58 -4.94 1.04
N GLU A 57 -10.55 -4.06 1.01
CA GLU A 57 -11.25 -3.63 -0.20
C GLU A 57 -11.06 -2.12 -0.41
N ASP A 58 -11.20 -1.65 -1.65
CA ASP A 58 -11.08 -0.22 -1.95
C ASP A 58 -12.16 0.60 -1.23
N GLY A 59 -11.74 1.69 -0.60
CA GLY A 59 -12.61 2.56 0.19
C GLY A 59 -13.00 2.00 1.57
N GLN A 60 -12.46 0.84 1.97
CA GLN A 60 -12.77 0.21 3.24
C GLN A 60 -12.37 1.11 4.42
N ALA A 61 -13.30 1.28 5.36
CA ALA A 61 -13.06 2.00 6.60
C ALA A 61 -12.12 1.21 7.51
N ILE A 62 -11.17 1.91 8.14
CA ILE A 62 -10.17 1.32 9.03
C ILE A 62 -10.12 2.04 10.38
N ARG A 63 -9.46 1.40 11.35
CA ARG A 63 -9.03 2.03 12.60
C ARG A 63 -7.51 2.11 12.61
N ILE A 64 -6.98 3.30 12.89
CA ILE A 64 -5.54 3.53 13.01
C ILE A 64 -5.20 3.47 14.49
N ASP A 65 -4.61 2.37 14.92
CA ASP A 65 -4.25 2.09 16.32
C ASP A 65 -2.77 1.72 16.48
N GLN A 66 -2.17 1.19 15.41
CA GLN A 66 -0.76 0.81 15.35
C GLN A 66 -0.13 1.39 14.09
N GLU A 67 1.06 1.95 14.24
CA GLU A 67 1.94 2.40 13.18
C GLU A 67 3.34 1.84 13.44
N ILE A 68 3.99 1.35 12.39
CA ILE A 68 5.40 0.98 12.44
C ILE A 68 6.18 2.19 11.92
N SER A 69 6.92 2.86 12.80
CA SER A 69 7.86 3.91 12.41
C SER A 69 9.18 3.28 11.98
N GLN A 70 9.63 3.59 10.77
CA GLN A 70 10.90 3.12 10.21
C GLN A 70 12.03 4.14 10.45
#